data_AF-A0A3D1Z2K0-F1
#
_entry.id   AF-A0A3D1Z2K0-F1
#
_cell.length_a   1.000
_cell.length_b   1.000
_cell.length_c   1.000
_cell.angle_alpha   90.00
_cell.angle_beta   90.00
_cell.angle_gamma   90.00
#
_symmetry.space_group_name_H-M   'P 1'
#
loop_
_entity.id
_entity.type
_entity.pdbx_description
1 polymer ?
#
loop_
_entity_poly.entity_id
_entity_poly.type
_entity_poly.pdbx_seq_one_letter_code
_entity_poly.pdbx_strand_id
1 'polypeptide(L)'
;MIYKESTMKTTQSVFMSLWAASCLMLVGCANDKPLGVSVAQVQQQQVYNPNASEENKDVIPTGTGARSQVAYDVYSGQTEQGISGTLLEPLTTDE
;
A
#
# COMPACT_ATOMS: atom_id res chain seq x y z
N MET A 1 -10.55 -53.29 -18.65
CA MET A 1 -11.13 -52.02 -18.15
C MET A 1 -10.53 -51.54 -16.82
N ILE A 2 -10.11 -52.44 -15.92
CA ILE A 2 -9.50 -52.11 -14.60
C ILE A 2 -8.24 -51.22 -14.71
N TYR A 3 -7.41 -51.42 -15.74
CA TYR A 3 -6.19 -50.62 -15.95
C TYR A 3 -6.48 -49.12 -16.20
N LYS A 4 -7.56 -48.79 -16.91
CA LYS A 4 -7.95 -47.41 -17.24
C LYS A 4 -8.48 -46.65 -16.01
N GLU A 5 -9.14 -47.37 -15.10
CA GLU A 5 -9.69 -46.78 -13.87
C GLU A 5 -8.59 -46.53 -12.83
N SER A 6 -7.60 -47.43 -12.76
CA SER A 6 -6.38 -47.26 -11.96
C SER A 6 -5.56 -46.04 -12.42
N THR A 7 -5.33 -45.90 -13.73
CA THR A 7 -4.59 -44.74 -14.27
C THR A 7 -5.36 -43.43 -14.12
N MET A 8 -6.69 -43.44 -14.22
CA MET A 8 -7.54 -42.26 -14.01
C MET A 8 -7.51 -41.77 -12.56
N LYS A 9 -7.61 -42.69 -11.58
CA LYS A 9 -7.49 -42.36 -10.14
C LYS A 9 -6.12 -41.82 -9.78
N THR A 10 -5.06 -42.41 -10.36
CA THR A 10 -3.68 -41.95 -10.19
C THR A 10 -3.47 -40.55 -10.79
N THR A 11 -3.98 -40.32 -12.01
CA THR A 11 -3.92 -39.01 -12.68
C THR A 11 -4.63 -37.95 -11.86
N GLN A 12 -5.84 -38.23 -11.37
CA GLN A 12 -6.60 -37.31 -10.51
C GLN A 12 -5.87 -36.98 -9.20
N SER A 13 -5.25 -37.99 -8.56
CA SER A 13 -4.46 -37.79 -7.34
C SER A 13 -3.24 -36.90 -7.59
N VAL A 14 -2.56 -37.07 -8.72
CA VAL A 14 -1.41 -36.24 -9.11
C VAL A 14 -1.85 -34.79 -9.35
N PHE A 15 -2.94 -34.57 -10.08
CA PHE A 15 -3.49 -33.23 -10.31
C PHE A 15 -3.88 -32.53 -9.00
N MET A 16 -4.55 -33.22 -8.08
CA MET A 16 -4.91 -32.66 -6.78
C MET A 16 -3.69 -32.31 -5.92
N SER A 17 -2.64 -33.15 -5.95
CA SER A 17 -1.40 -32.87 -5.24
C SER A 17 -0.64 -31.66 -5.80
N LEU A 18 -0.62 -31.49 -7.13
CA LEU A 18 -0.02 -30.33 -7.80
C LEU A 18 -0.78 -29.03 -7.48
N TRP A 19 -2.11 -29.08 -7.47
CA TRP A 19 -2.94 -27.93 -7.12
C TRP A 19 -2.73 -27.50 -5.67
N ALA A 20 -2.73 -28.45 -4.72
CA ALA A 20 -2.46 -28.17 -3.32
C ALA A 20 -1.06 -27.57 -3.09
N ALA A 21 -0.03 -28.10 -3.77
CA ALA A 21 1.32 -27.54 -3.72
C ALA A 21 1.39 -26.11 -4.28
N SER A 22 0.65 -25.81 -5.36
CA SER A 22 0.56 -24.45 -5.91
C SER A 22 -0.10 -23.47 -4.94
N CYS A 23 -1.13 -23.88 -4.21
CA CYS A 23 -1.76 -23.04 -3.18
C CYS A 23 -0.80 -22.75 -2.01
N LEU A 24 0.03 -23.72 -1.61
CA LEU A 24 1.04 -23.54 -0.57
C LEU A 24 2.18 -22.60 -0.99
N MET A 25 2.50 -22.53 -2.28
CA MET A 25 3.50 -21.58 -2.79
C MET A 25 2.99 -20.13 -2.80
N LEU A 26 1.67 -19.92 -2.84
CA LEU A 26 1.07 -18.58 -2.86
C LEU A 26 0.99 -17.92 -1.47
N VAL A 27 1.11 -18.68 -0.38
CA VAL A 27 1.09 -18.15 0.99
C VAL A 27 2.46 -17.63 1.48
N GLY A 28 3.50 -17.69 0.64
CA GLY A 28 4.90 -17.48 1.06
C GLY A 28 5.57 -16.14 0.70
N CYS A 29 4.89 -15.18 0.06
CA CYS A 29 5.53 -13.92 -0.37
C CYS A 29 4.97 -12.65 0.28
N ALA A 30 4.45 -12.74 1.51
CA ALA A 30 4.04 -11.56 2.26
C ALA A 30 5.24 -10.98 3.04
N ASN A 31 6.01 -10.13 2.37
CA ASN A 31 7.07 -9.25 2.91
C ASN A 31 8.12 -9.92 3.82
N ASP A 32 9.16 -10.52 3.21
CA ASP A 32 10.35 -10.99 3.92
C ASP A 32 11.25 -9.86 4.47
N LYS A 33 11.08 -8.63 3.97
CA LYS A 33 11.86 -7.48 4.44
C LYS A 33 11.11 -6.77 5.57
N PRO A 34 11.77 -6.50 6.72
CA PRO A 34 11.23 -5.56 7.68
C PRO A 34 10.93 -4.26 6.94
N LEU A 35 9.72 -3.73 7.15
CA LEU A 35 9.33 -2.41 6.67
C LEU A 35 10.47 -1.46 7.02
N GLY A 36 11.05 -0.82 6.00
CA GLY A 36 12.20 0.06 6.21
C GLY A 36 11.89 1.10 7.29
N VAL A 37 12.92 1.64 7.94
CA VAL A 37 12.78 2.56 9.09
C VAL A 37 11.73 3.65 8.84
N SER A 38 11.65 4.19 7.64
CA SER A 38 10.64 5.19 7.27
C SER A 38 9.21 4.67 7.34
N VAL A 39 8.93 3.47 6.84
CA VAL A 39 7.59 2.88 6.84
C VAL A 39 7.20 2.41 8.23
N ALA A 40 8.16 1.88 9.00
CA ALA A 40 7.96 1.53 10.40
C ALA A 40 7.64 2.78 11.25
N GLN A 41 8.34 3.90 11.02
CA GLN A 41 8.05 5.17 11.68
C GLN A 41 6.67 5.72 11.29
N VAL A 42 6.30 5.69 10.01
CA VAL A 42 4.95 6.09 9.57
C VAL A 42 3.89 5.23 10.24
N GLN A 43 4.10 3.91 10.31
CA GLN A 43 3.17 3.01 10.99
C GLN A 43 3.09 3.28 12.50
N GLN A 44 4.21 3.58 13.16
CA GLN A 44 4.24 3.92 14.58
C GLN A 44 3.63 5.29 14.88
N GLN A 45 3.73 6.26 13.96
CA GLN A 45 3.17 7.60 14.10
C GLN A 45 1.69 7.68 13.71
N GLN A 46 1.19 6.73 12.92
CA GLN A 46 -0.23 6.63 12.61
C GLN A 46 -1.00 6.04 13.79
N VAL A 47 -1.45 6.91 14.69
CA VAL A 47 -2.46 6.54 15.69
C VAL A 47 -3.80 6.47 14.97
N TYR A 48 -4.32 5.26 14.80
CA TYR A 48 -5.67 5.09 14.27
C TYR A 48 -6.69 5.66 15.27
N ASN A 49 -7.29 6.79 14.92
CA ASN A 49 -8.37 7.39 15.68
C ASN A 49 -9.71 7.15 14.96
N PRO A 50 -10.58 6.25 15.47
CA PRO A 50 -11.88 5.96 14.84
C PRO A 50 -12.84 7.16 14.89
N ASN A 51 -12.59 8.14 15.77
CA ASN A 51 -13.40 9.34 15.92
C ASN A 51 -12.81 10.54 15.16
N ALA A 52 -11.72 10.37 14.40
CA ALA A 52 -11.05 11.47 13.70
C ALA A 52 -12.01 12.27 12.80
N SER A 53 -12.98 11.60 12.16
CA SER A 53 -13.98 12.28 11.33
C SER A 53 -14.93 13.15 12.13
N GLU A 54 -15.26 12.77 13.36
CA GLU A 54 -16.11 13.56 14.25
C GLU A 54 -15.35 14.71 14.89
N GLU A 55 -14.13 14.45 15.35
CA GLU A 55 -13.26 15.45 15.97
C GLU A 55 -12.82 16.54 14.99
N ASN A 56 -12.68 16.22 13.69
CA ASN A 56 -12.25 17.17 12.67
C ASN A 56 -13.38 17.95 11.99
N LYS A 57 -14.66 17.77 12.38
CA LYS A 57 -15.81 18.42 11.71
C LYS A 57 -15.67 19.94 11.62
N ASP A 58 -15.14 20.56 12.67
CA ASP A 58 -15.02 22.02 12.79
C ASP A 58 -13.57 22.51 12.63
N VAL A 59 -12.64 21.60 12.27
CA VAL A 59 -11.23 21.95 12.09
C VAL A 59 -11.03 22.53 10.69
N ILE A 60 -10.78 23.84 10.64
CA ILE A 60 -10.34 24.49 9.41
C ILE A 60 -8.80 24.45 9.36
N PRO A 61 -8.19 23.74 8.39
CA PRO A 61 -6.75 23.64 8.30
C PRO A 61 -6.13 25.02 8.02
N THR A 62 -5.10 25.37 8.79
CA THR A 62 -4.33 26.60 8.57
C THR A 62 -3.40 26.46 7.37
N GLY A 63 -3.33 27.49 6.53
CA GLY A 63 -2.43 27.54 5.37
C GLY A 63 -3.13 28.01 4.11
N THR A 64 -2.39 28.07 3.00
CA THR A 64 -2.89 28.58 1.71
C THR A 64 -3.62 27.54 0.87
N GLY A 65 -3.65 26.27 1.30
CA GLY A 65 -4.20 25.18 0.50
C GLY A 65 -3.39 24.85 -0.76
N ALA A 66 -2.15 25.34 -0.89
CA ALA A 66 -1.34 25.19 -2.09
C ALA A 66 -1.18 23.74 -2.56
N ARG A 67 -1.07 22.77 -1.64
CA ARG A 67 -1.00 21.34 -2.01
C ARG A 67 -2.30 20.82 -2.62
N SER A 68 -3.44 21.29 -2.14
CA SER A 68 -4.75 20.97 -2.71
C SER A 68 -4.94 21.62 -4.08
N GLN A 69 -4.43 22.85 -4.24
CA GLN A 69 -4.44 23.56 -5.53
C GLN A 69 -3.61 22.81 -6.57
N VAL A 70 -2.42 22.34 -6.23
CA VAL A 70 -1.57 21.53 -7.13
C VAL A 70 -2.31 20.29 -7.62
N ALA A 71 -3.02 19.58 -6.74
CA ALA A 71 -3.80 18.40 -7.12
C ALA A 71 -4.97 18.78 -8.05
N TYR A 72 -5.61 19.91 -7.79
CA TYR A 72 -6.67 20.45 -8.65
C TYR A 72 -6.14 20.81 -10.04
N ASP A 73 -5.00 21.50 -10.14
CA ASP A 73 -4.40 21.95 -11.40
C ASP A 73 -3.98 20.78 -12.29
N VAL A 74 -3.53 19.67 -11.68
CA VAL A 74 -3.25 18.41 -12.39
C VAL A 74 -4.54 17.80 -12.93
N TYR A 75 -5.60 17.78 -12.12
CA TYR A 75 -6.89 17.22 -12.52
C TYR A 75 -7.60 18.05 -13.59
N SER A 76 -7.56 19.38 -13.48
CA SER A 76 -8.18 20.32 -14.42
C SER A 76 -7.37 20.52 -15.70
N GLY A 77 -6.16 19.97 -15.78
CA GLY A 77 -5.25 20.15 -16.90
C GLY A 77 -4.63 21.54 -16.99
N GLN A 78 -4.68 22.32 -15.90
CA GLN A 78 -4.11 23.67 -15.78
C GLN A 78 -2.64 23.65 -15.32
N THR A 79 -1.95 22.51 -15.42
CA THR A 79 -0.56 22.41 -15.01
C THR A 79 0.33 23.23 -15.96
N GLU A 80 0.75 24.42 -15.52
CA GLU A 80 1.87 25.10 -16.14
C GLU A 80 3.16 24.30 -15.85
N GLN A 81 3.91 23.99 -16.90
CA GLN A 81 5.16 23.24 -16.82
C GLN A 81 6.17 24.00 -15.94
N GLY A 82 6.42 23.52 -14.71
CA GLY A 82 7.46 24.11 -13.87
C GLY A 82 7.44 23.70 -12.40
N ILE A 83 7.49 22.41 -12.08
CA ILE A 83 7.88 21.99 -10.72
C ILE A 83 9.41 22.06 -10.63
N SER A 84 9.95 23.26 -10.44
CA SER A 84 11.32 23.42 -9.94
C SER A 84 11.31 23.08 -8.46
N GLY A 85 11.76 21.85 -8.15
CA GLY A 85 11.92 21.37 -6.78
C GLY A 85 12.85 22.30 -6.00
N THR A 86 12.27 23.20 -5.21
CA THR A 86 13.00 23.94 -4.19
C THR A 86 12.87 23.18 -2.88
N LEU A 87 13.76 22.19 -2.73
CA LEU A 87 14.23 21.67 -1.46
C LEU A 87 14.82 22.84 -0.66
N LEU A 88 14.15 23.31 0.39
CA LEU A 88 14.69 24.14 1.47
C LEU A 88 13.79 23.87 2.69
N GLU A 89 14.21 23.51 3.91
CA GLU A 89 15.49 23.30 4.58
C GLU A 89 15.12 22.56 5.91
N PRO A 90 15.98 21.75 6.54
CA PRO A 90 15.64 21.08 7.80
C PRO A 90 15.36 22.10 8.91
N LEU A 91 14.24 21.92 9.63
CA LEU A 91 13.89 22.70 10.81
C LEU A 91 15.00 22.48 11.87
N THR A 92 15.89 23.46 12.03
CA THR A 92 16.79 23.54 13.18
C THR A 92 15.94 23.92 14.40
N THR A 93 15.86 23.02 15.37
CA THR A 93 15.39 23.33 16.72
C THR A 93 16.50 24.07 17.45
N ASP A 94 16.37 25.38 17.58
CA ASP A 94 17.05 26.15 18.63
C ASP A 94 16.03 26.50 19.72
N GLU A 95 16.54 26.47 20.97
CA GLU A 95 15.93 26.62 22.30
C GLU A 95 15.46 25.32 22.99
#